data_AF-A0A938SIJ8-F1
#
_entry.id   AF-A0A938SIJ8-F1
#
_cell.length_a   1.000
_cell.length_b   1.000
_cell.length_c   1.000
_cell.angle_alpha   90.00
_cell.angle_beta   90.00
_cell.angle_gamma   90.00
#
_symmetry.space_group_name_H-M   'P 1'
#
loop_
_entity.id
_entity.type
_entity.pdbx_description
1 polymer ?
#
loop_
_entity_poly.entity_id
_entity_poly.type
_entity_poly.pdbx_seq_one_letter_code
_entity_poly.pdbx_strand_id
1 'polypeptide(L)'
;MPKRTLSILSAVLIMLATRGQTAGQAAGPDLIQNGAFAEAGERGLARGWSVSGPMTRASLESGREGRACQKLETTGRSVFTLWQDVTVEPNATLYFTAWVKSGDRVVGRIGPLTMAYTEQGQWQQLVGLVRTGAAAKLKVEFL
;
A
#
# COMPACT_ATOMS: atom_id res chain seq x y z
N MET A 1 -9.36 7.39 25.33
CA MET A 1 -9.94 7.07 24.00
C MET A 1 -9.22 5.84 23.45
N PRO A 2 -9.89 4.92 22.74
CA PRO A 2 -9.24 3.73 22.21
C PRO A 2 -8.20 4.11 21.14
N LYS A 3 -7.06 3.41 21.18
CA LYS A 3 -5.98 3.53 20.22
C LYS A 3 -6.29 2.63 19.03
N ARG A 4 -6.13 3.16 17.81
CA ARG A 4 -6.30 2.42 16.56
C ARG A 4 -4.97 2.29 15.87
N THR A 5 -4.75 1.18 15.17
CA THR A 5 -3.48 0.88 14.52
C THR A 5 -3.71 0.32 13.13
N LEU A 6 -2.95 0.82 12.16
CA LEU A 6 -2.74 0.19 10.86
C LEU A 6 -1.29 -0.31 10.82
N SER A 7 -1.09 -1.52 10.32
CA SER A 7 0.24 -2.06 10.01
C SER A 7 0.24 -2.56 8.58
N ILE A 8 1.27 -2.20 7.82
CA ILE A 8 1.47 -2.62 6.43
C ILE A 8 2.84 -3.27 6.34
N LEU A 9 2.85 -4.55 6.01
CA LEU A 9 4.05 -5.37 5.92
C LEU A 9 4.69 -5.27 4.54
N SER A 10 3.86 -5.21 3.51
CA SER A 10 4.33 -5.07 2.14
C SER A 10 3.28 -4.38 1.28
N ALA A 11 3.73 -3.63 0.28
CA ALA A 11 2.93 -3.20 -0.85
C ALA A 11 3.76 -3.39 -2.12
N VAL A 12 3.22 -4.12 -3.08
CA VAL A 12 3.90 -4.48 -4.33
C VAL A 12 2.94 -4.18 -5.48
N LEU A 13 3.45 -3.51 -6.51
CA LEU A 13 2.71 -3.19 -7.72
C LEU A 13 3.58 -3.50 -8.92
N ILE A 14 3.23 -4.54 -9.66
CA ILE A 14 4.03 -5.02 -10.78
C ILE A 14 3.24 -4.86 -12.08
N MET A 15 3.90 -4.36 -13.12
CA MET A 15 3.32 -4.33 -14.46
C MET A 15 3.34 -5.72 -15.09
N LEU A 16 2.18 -6.20 -15.52
CA LEU A 16 2.04 -7.49 -16.19
C LEU A 16 2.20 -7.37 -17.71
N ALA A 17 1.61 -6.33 -18.30
CA ALA A 17 1.66 -6.10 -19.73
C ALA A 17 1.25 -4.66 -20.08
N THR A 18 1.81 -4.15 -21.17
CA THR A 18 1.31 -2.96 -21.88
C THR A 18 0.55 -3.37 -23.13
N ARG A 19 -0.29 -2.46 -23.65
CA ARG A 19 -1.03 -2.69 -24.89
C ARG A 19 -0.03 -2.87 -26.04
N GLY A 20 0.08 -4.08 -26.59
CA GLY A 20 1.01 -4.42 -27.68
C GLY A 20 2.09 -5.45 -27.34
N GLN A 21 2.20 -5.90 -26.08
CA GLN A 21 3.12 -6.99 -25.70
C GLN A 21 2.49 -8.38 -25.91
N THR A 22 3.25 -9.32 -26.45
CA THR A 22 2.88 -10.73 -26.65
C THR A 22 3.05 -11.54 -25.36
N ALA A 23 2.25 -12.61 -25.23
CA ALA A 23 2.33 -13.55 -24.10
C ALA A 23 3.74 -14.17 -24.00
N GLY A 24 4.38 -14.06 -22.83
CA GLY A 24 5.70 -14.62 -22.55
C GLY A 24 6.72 -13.65 -21.95
N GLN A 25 6.41 -12.36 -21.89
CA GLN A 25 7.28 -11.37 -21.26
C GLN A 25 7.16 -11.46 -19.73
N ALA A 26 8.31 -11.55 -19.04
CA ALA A 26 8.38 -11.63 -17.58
C ALA A 26 7.72 -10.40 -16.94
N ALA A 27 7.10 -10.59 -15.78
CA ALA A 27 6.51 -9.50 -15.00
C ALA A 27 7.56 -8.40 -14.75
N GLY A 28 7.14 -7.14 -14.86
CA GLY A 28 8.02 -5.99 -14.67
C GLY A 28 8.57 -5.86 -13.24
N PRO A 29 9.44 -4.87 -12.98
CA PRO A 29 9.89 -4.58 -11.62
C PRO A 29 8.72 -4.12 -10.73
N ASP A 30 8.90 -4.22 -9.41
CA ASP A 30 8.01 -3.56 -8.45
C ASP A 30 8.11 -2.04 -8.62
N LEU A 31 6.96 -1.42 -8.82
CA LEU A 31 6.82 0.02 -9.01
C LEU A 31 6.68 0.76 -7.67
N ILE A 32 6.42 0.04 -6.56
CA ILE A 32 6.36 0.64 -5.23
C ILE A 32 7.77 0.86 -4.70
N GLN A 33 8.10 2.11 -4.41
CA GLN A 33 9.35 2.44 -3.73
C GLN A 33 9.26 2.02 -2.27
N ASN A 34 10.27 1.26 -1.82
CA ASN A 34 10.36 0.80 -0.44
C ASN A 34 9.07 0.10 0.02
N GLY A 35 8.47 -0.70 -0.87
CA GLY A 35 7.25 -1.46 -0.61
C GLY A 35 7.41 -2.52 0.48
N ALA A 36 8.65 -2.94 0.78
CA ALA A 36 8.98 -3.82 1.90
C ALA A 36 9.23 -3.07 3.23
N PHE A 37 9.14 -1.73 3.24
CA PHE A 37 9.33 -0.89 4.41
C PHE A 37 10.66 -1.10 5.15
N ALA A 38 11.72 -1.42 4.41
CA ALA A 38 13.05 -1.70 4.97
C ALA A 38 13.86 -0.41 5.26
N GLU A 39 13.54 0.69 4.56
CA GLU A 39 14.24 1.96 4.72
C GLU A 39 13.39 2.98 5.51
N ALA A 40 13.94 3.50 6.60
CA ALA A 40 13.34 4.60 7.33
C ALA A 40 13.42 5.92 6.54
N GLY A 41 12.33 6.68 6.56
CA GLY A 41 12.25 8.06 6.12
C GLY A 41 12.06 9.00 7.31
N GLU A 42 11.38 10.11 7.09
CA GLU A 42 11.16 11.13 8.12
C GLU A 42 10.01 10.77 9.07
N ARG A 43 10.10 11.23 10.32
CA ARG A 43 9.02 11.15 11.32
C ARG A 43 8.47 9.73 11.57
N GLY A 44 9.31 8.71 11.39
CA GLY A 44 8.94 7.30 11.58
C GLY A 44 8.16 6.68 10.43
N LEU A 45 7.99 7.40 9.32
CA LEU A 45 7.47 6.86 8.07
C LEU A 45 8.59 6.16 7.29
N ALA A 46 8.23 5.18 6.49
CA ALA A 46 9.09 4.58 5.49
C ALA A 46 9.46 5.61 4.41
N ARG A 47 10.71 5.55 3.92
CA ARG A 47 11.16 6.40 2.83
C ARG A 47 10.24 6.25 1.60
N GLY A 48 9.86 7.37 0.99
CA GLY A 48 8.99 7.39 -0.20
C GLY A 48 7.49 7.28 0.10
N TRP A 49 7.09 7.16 1.38
CA TRP A 49 5.69 7.14 1.78
C TRP A 49 5.27 8.43 2.45
N SER A 50 4.03 8.83 2.22
CA SER A 50 3.40 9.99 2.81
C SER A 50 2.20 9.59 3.65
N VAL A 51 1.87 10.42 4.64
CA VAL A 51 0.66 10.25 5.45
C VAL A 51 -0.17 11.54 5.42
N SER A 52 -1.49 11.40 5.38
CA SER A 52 -2.43 12.50 5.60
C SER A 52 -3.43 12.14 6.70
N GLY A 53 -4.03 13.14 7.32
CA GLY A 53 -4.93 12.97 8.45
C GLY A 53 -4.21 12.92 9.81
N PRO A 54 -4.97 12.91 10.91
CA PRO A 54 -4.41 12.96 12.24
C PRO A 54 -3.83 11.59 12.65
N MET A 55 -2.54 11.59 12.89
CA MET A 55 -1.76 10.45 13.37
C MET A 55 -1.05 10.85 14.66
N THR A 56 -1.06 9.96 15.64
CA THR A 56 -0.32 10.18 16.89
C THR A 56 1.10 9.62 16.82
N ARG A 57 1.33 8.57 16.03
CA ARG A 57 2.66 7.97 15.85
C ARG A 57 2.78 7.22 14.52
N ALA A 58 3.96 7.32 13.90
CA ALA A 58 4.45 6.39 12.89
C ALA A 58 5.72 5.71 13.38
N SER A 59 5.90 4.44 13.04
CA SER A 59 7.14 3.69 13.27
C SER A 59 7.31 2.58 12.25
N LEU A 60 8.57 2.23 11.98
CA LEU A 60 8.91 0.93 11.39
C LEU A 60 9.09 -0.09 12.52
N GLU A 61 8.42 -1.23 12.40
CA GLU A 61 8.45 -2.31 13.41
C GLU A 61 8.64 -3.67 12.73
N SER A 62 8.97 -4.70 13.52
CA SER A 62 8.92 -6.08 13.04
C SER A 62 7.47 -6.56 13.00
N GLY A 63 6.99 -6.87 11.80
CA GLY A 63 5.67 -7.41 11.52
C GLY A 63 5.65 -8.94 11.43
N ARG A 64 4.86 -9.46 10.49
CA ARG A 64 4.70 -10.89 10.26
C ARG A 64 6.03 -11.54 9.86
N GLU A 65 6.36 -12.66 10.49
CA GLU A 65 7.57 -13.46 10.19
C GLU A 65 8.87 -12.66 10.31
N GLY A 66 8.91 -11.65 11.19
CA GLY A 66 10.11 -10.83 11.43
C GLY A 66 10.41 -9.79 10.34
N ARG A 67 9.59 -9.69 9.30
CA ARG A 67 9.75 -8.69 8.23
C ARG A 67 9.40 -7.29 8.72
N ALA A 68 10.07 -6.27 8.18
CA ALA A 68 9.76 -4.88 8.49
C ALA A 68 8.33 -4.52 8.06
N CYS A 69 7.67 -3.67 8.83
CA CYS A 69 6.35 -3.13 8.51
C CYS A 69 6.26 -1.65 8.89
N GLN A 70 5.48 -0.88 8.13
CA GLN A 70 5.04 0.44 8.56
C GLN A 70 3.86 0.27 9.52
N LYS A 71 3.97 0.83 10.72
CA LYS A 71 2.86 0.98 11.66
C LYS A 71 2.48 2.44 11.82
N LEU A 72 1.18 2.68 11.82
CA LEU A 72 0.56 3.98 12.06
C LEU A 72 -0.45 3.85 13.19
N GLU A 73 -0.44 4.83 14.09
CA GLU A 73 -1.32 4.86 15.25
C GLU A 73 -2.09 6.18 15.29
N THR A 74 -3.37 6.10 15.68
CA THR A 74 -4.22 7.28 15.90
C THR A 74 -5.10 7.10 17.14
N THR A 75 -5.64 8.20 17.64
CA THR A 75 -6.59 8.23 18.76
C THR A 75 -7.96 8.67 18.27
N GLY A 76 -9.02 8.03 18.78
CA GLY A 76 -10.40 8.39 18.42
C GLY A 76 -10.84 7.80 17.08
N ARG A 77 -11.83 8.42 16.43
CA ARG A 77 -12.46 7.94 15.18
C ARG A 77 -11.86 8.54 13.90
N SER A 78 -10.64 9.06 13.98
CA SER A 78 -10.07 9.77 12.86
C SER A 78 -9.54 8.82 11.78
N VAL A 79 -9.75 9.20 10.52
CA VAL A 79 -9.21 8.49 9.35
C VAL A 79 -7.88 9.14 8.99
N PHE A 80 -6.84 8.33 8.81
CA PHE A 80 -5.59 8.74 8.18
C PHE A 80 -5.40 7.95 6.89
N THR A 81 -4.52 8.42 6.02
CA THR A 81 -4.20 7.73 4.76
C THR A 81 -2.69 7.62 4.64
N LEU A 82 -2.17 6.40 4.54
CA LEU A 82 -0.81 6.17 4.06
C LEU A 82 -0.85 6.06 2.54
N TRP A 83 0.02 6.78 1.85
CA TRP A 83 0.02 6.77 0.39
C TRP A 83 1.39 6.98 -0.26
N GLN A 84 1.49 6.58 -1.52
CA GLN A 84 2.60 6.85 -2.42
C GLN A 84 2.06 7.13 -3.83
N ASP A 85 2.64 8.11 -4.52
CA ASP A 85 2.43 8.31 -5.96
C ASP A 85 3.44 7.46 -6.74
N VAL A 86 2.95 6.73 -7.73
CA VAL A 86 3.72 5.78 -8.53
C VAL A 86 3.60 6.17 -10.00
N THR A 87 4.73 6.28 -10.69
CA THR A 87 4.73 6.46 -12.15
C THR A 87 4.41 5.13 -12.82
N VAL A 88 3.49 5.15 -13.77
CA VAL A 88 3.02 3.94 -14.47
C VAL A 88 2.92 4.17 -15.96
N GLU A 89 3.04 3.09 -16.72
CA GLU A 89 2.74 3.12 -18.14
C GLU A 89 1.24 3.33 -18.38
N PRO A 90 0.86 4.23 -19.31
CA PRO A 90 -0.53 4.37 -19.72
C PRO A 90 -1.08 3.08 -20.34
N ASN A 91 -2.37 2.80 -20.12
CA ASN A 91 -3.07 1.64 -20.68
C ASN A 91 -2.44 0.25 -20.33
N ALA A 92 -1.73 0.17 -19.21
CA ALA A 92 -1.12 -1.05 -18.70
C ALA A 92 -2.07 -1.85 -17.80
N THR A 93 -1.81 -3.15 -17.68
CA THR A 93 -2.40 -4.00 -16.65
C THR A 93 -1.36 -4.27 -15.58
N LEU A 94 -1.70 -3.98 -14.34
CA LEU A 94 -0.85 -4.12 -13.17
C LEU A 94 -1.45 -5.15 -12.21
N TYR A 95 -0.59 -5.89 -11.54
CA TYR A 95 -0.93 -6.73 -10.40
C TYR A 95 -0.52 -6.04 -9.11
N PHE A 96 -1.47 -5.88 -8.20
CA PHE A 96 -1.23 -5.32 -6.89
C PHE A 96 -1.37 -6.40 -5.82
N THR A 97 -0.45 -6.38 -4.84
CA THR A 97 -0.60 -7.14 -3.60
C THR A 97 -0.08 -6.34 -2.40
N ALA A 98 -0.77 -6.43 -1.26
CA ALA A 98 -0.30 -5.85 -0.01
C ALA A 98 -0.69 -6.69 1.20
N TRP A 99 0.20 -6.79 2.20
CA TRP A 99 -0.10 -7.42 3.49
C TRP A 99 -0.35 -6.36 4.53
N VAL A 100 -1.49 -6.45 5.19
CA VAL A 100 -2.04 -5.39 6.03
C VAL A 100 -2.72 -5.97 7.26
N LYS A 101 -2.69 -5.23 8.36
CA LYS A 101 -3.31 -5.60 9.63
C LYS A 101 -3.87 -4.35 10.31
N SER A 102 -5.11 -4.40 10.74
CA SER A 102 -5.74 -3.30 11.47
C SER A 102 -6.77 -3.82 12.45
N GLY A 103 -7.00 -3.08 13.54
CA GLY A 103 -8.12 -3.34 14.45
C GLY A 103 -9.47 -2.84 13.91
N ASP A 104 -9.46 -2.10 12.80
CA ASP A 104 -10.63 -1.54 12.12
C ASP A 104 -10.67 -1.97 10.65
N ARG A 105 -11.70 -1.55 9.92
CA ARG A 105 -11.77 -1.66 8.46
C ARG A 105 -10.57 -0.96 7.83
N VAL A 106 -9.98 -1.60 6.82
CA VAL A 106 -9.00 -0.96 5.95
C VAL A 106 -9.50 -0.99 4.52
N VAL A 107 -9.21 0.09 3.80
CA VAL A 107 -9.52 0.27 2.38
C VAL A 107 -8.22 0.54 1.63
N GLY A 108 -7.84 -0.36 0.75
CA GLY A 108 -6.78 -0.13 -0.23
C GLY A 108 -7.36 0.49 -1.50
N ARG A 109 -6.79 1.61 -1.97
CA ARG A 109 -7.16 2.23 -3.25
C ARG A 109 -5.94 2.35 -4.16
N ILE A 110 -6.07 1.88 -5.39
CA ILE A 110 -5.02 1.97 -6.41
C ILE A 110 -5.68 2.45 -7.70
N GLY A 111 -5.60 3.76 -7.95
CA GLY A 111 -6.36 4.38 -9.03
C GLY A 111 -7.86 4.06 -8.92
N PRO A 112 -8.51 3.46 -9.94
CA PRO A 112 -9.93 3.12 -9.90
C PRO A 112 -10.23 1.86 -9.07
N LEU A 113 -9.23 1.04 -8.72
CA LEU A 113 -9.44 -0.16 -7.93
C LEU A 113 -9.63 0.20 -6.45
N THR A 114 -10.71 -0.27 -5.85
CA THR A 114 -10.93 -0.22 -4.40
C THR A 114 -11.07 -1.63 -3.84
N MET A 115 -10.30 -1.95 -2.82
CA MET A 115 -10.37 -3.19 -2.05
C MET A 115 -10.61 -2.84 -0.59
N ALA A 116 -11.47 -3.58 0.10
CA ALA A 116 -11.72 -3.35 1.51
C ALA A 116 -11.83 -4.67 2.26
N TYR A 117 -11.42 -4.66 3.52
CA TYR A 117 -11.60 -5.80 4.41
C TYR A 117 -11.87 -5.35 5.84
N THR A 118 -12.43 -6.25 6.64
CA THR A 118 -12.97 -5.95 7.97
C THR A 118 -12.58 -6.95 9.05
N GLU A 119 -11.73 -7.96 8.77
CA GLU A 119 -11.31 -8.87 9.84
C GLU A 119 -10.31 -8.17 10.77
N GLN A 120 -10.75 -7.98 12.01
CA GLN A 120 -10.05 -7.16 12.98
C GLN A 120 -8.87 -7.91 13.59
N GLY A 121 -7.68 -7.34 13.49
CA GLY A 121 -6.50 -7.73 14.23
C GLY A 121 -5.63 -8.82 13.60
N GLN A 122 -6.05 -9.41 12.48
CA GLN A 122 -5.26 -10.40 11.74
C GLN A 122 -4.56 -9.80 10.52
N TRP A 123 -3.47 -10.43 10.11
CA TRP A 123 -2.80 -10.10 8.85
C TRP A 123 -3.63 -10.61 7.68
N GLN A 124 -3.84 -9.76 6.69
CA GLN A 124 -4.61 -10.06 5.50
C GLN A 124 -3.88 -9.60 4.25
N GLN A 125 -4.14 -10.28 3.15
CA GLN A 125 -3.60 -9.93 1.85
C GLN A 125 -4.67 -9.25 1.01
N LEU A 126 -4.38 -8.01 0.59
CA LEU A 126 -5.08 -7.34 -0.48
C LEU A 126 -4.47 -7.77 -1.81
N VAL A 127 -5.29 -8.21 -2.76
CA VAL A 127 -4.84 -8.61 -4.09
C VAL A 127 -5.83 -8.11 -5.14
N GLY A 128 -5.32 -7.56 -6.25
CA GLY A 128 -6.18 -7.18 -7.35
C GLY A 128 -5.43 -6.80 -8.62
N LEU A 129 -6.18 -6.76 -9.73
CA LEU A 129 -5.68 -6.27 -11.01
C LEU A 129 -6.12 -4.82 -11.20
N VAL A 130 -5.19 -3.97 -11.59
CA VAL A 130 -5.42 -2.55 -11.88
C VAL A 130 -5.18 -2.32 -13.35
N ARG A 131 -6.13 -1.68 -14.02
CA ARG A 131 -5.93 -1.21 -15.40
C ARG A 131 -5.72 0.30 -15.38
N THR A 132 -4.60 0.75 -15.92
CA THR A 132 -4.32 2.19 -16.02
C THR A 132 -5.05 2.76 -17.23
N GLY A 133 -5.51 4.01 -17.10
CA GLY A 133 -6.07 4.77 -18.22
C GLY A 133 -4.97 5.53 -18.97
N ALA A 134 -5.30 6.71 -19.49
CA ALA A 134 -4.31 7.64 -20.07
C ALA A 134 -3.38 8.30 -19.03
N ALA A 135 -3.62 8.09 -17.73
CA ALA A 135 -2.82 8.66 -16.66
C ALA A 135 -1.47 7.97 -16.52
N ALA A 136 -0.40 8.76 -16.42
CA ALA A 136 0.98 8.29 -16.19
C ALA A 136 1.35 8.16 -14.70
N LYS A 137 0.40 8.44 -13.80
CA LYS A 137 0.58 8.34 -12.35
C LYS A 137 -0.61 7.64 -11.72
N LEU A 138 -0.33 6.79 -10.75
CA LEU A 138 -1.32 6.18 -9.86
C LEU A 138 -0.97 6.48 -8.42
N LYS A 139 -2.01 6.75 -7.63
CA LYS A 139 -1.88 6.85 -6.19
C LYS A 139 -2.24 5.50 -5.57
N VAL A 140 -1.35 4.99 -4.73
CA VAL A 140 -1.58 3.80 -3.89
C VAL A 140 -1.86 4.28 -2.49
N GLU A 141 -3.03 3.94 -1.94
CA GLU A 141 -3.53 4.45 -0.68
C GLU A 141 -4.04 3.33 0.23
N PHE A 142 -3.82 3.48 1.53
CA PHE A 142 -4.41 2.66 2.59
C PHE A 142 -5.10 3.57 3.59
N LEU A 143 -6.40 3.35 3.81
CA LEU A 143 -7.28 4.11 4.69
C LEU A 143 -7.90 3.22 5.77
#